data_AF-A0A3N0DJH9-F1
#
_entry.id   AF-A0A3N0DJH9-F1
#
_cell.length_a   1.000
_cell.length_b   1.000
_cell.length_c   1.000
_cell.angle_alpha   90.00
_cell.angle_beta   90.00
_cell.angle_gamma   90.00
#
_symmetry.space_group_name_H-M   'P 1'
#
loop_
_entity.id
_entity.type
_entity.pdbx_description
1 polymer ?
#
loop_
_entity_poly.entity_id
_entity_poly.type
_entity_poly.pdbx_seq_one_letter_code
_entity_poly.pdbx_strand_id
1 'polypeptide(L)'
;MMDMNTTKDERYLRAKRRLDKEKEFYRHLFCYVVINLILILINYWTFWKVKWFFFPAVGWGVGLAFHAASVFLVNGFFGAQWEERKIRQYMREEEENTRWE
;
A
#
# COMPACT_ATOMS: atom_id res chain seq x y z
N MET A 1 25.09 19.62 20.86
CA MET A 1 25.55 18.48 20.03
C MET A 1 24.29 17.74 19.58
N MET A 2 23.89 17.90 18.32
CA MET A 2 22.74 17.17 17.76
C MET A 2 23.15 15.70 17.64
N ASP A 3 22.43 14.80 18.28
CA ASP A 3 22.85 13.41 18.40
C ASP A 3 22.68 12.67 17.05
N MET A 4 23.71 11.91 16.66
CA MET A 4 23.69 11.15 15.41
C MET A 4 22.80 9.90 15.46
N ASN A 5 22.26 9.52 16.63
CA ASN A 5 21.41 8.34 16.78
C ASN A 5 19.95 8.66 16.41
N THR A 6 19.38 9.77 16.88
CA THR A 6 18.03 10.23 16.52
C THR A 6 17.87 10.34 14.99
N THR A 7 18.86 10.91 14.31
CA THR A 7 18.82 11.07 12.84
C THR A 7 18.96 9.76 12.06
N LYS A 8 19.54 8.70 12.64
CA LYS A 8 19.58 7.36 12.04
C LYS A 8 18.27 6.61 12.28
N ASP A 9 17.74 6.68 13.50
CA ASP A 9 16.49 6.03 13.88
C ASP A 9 15.28 6.60 13.12
N GLU A 10 15.25 7.91 12.88
CA GLU A 10 14.21 8.54 12.06
C GLU A 10 14.22 8.08 10.59
N ARG A 11 15.40 7.98 9.97
CA ARG A 11 15.52 7.49 8.59
C ARG A 11 15.08 6.04 8.50
N TYR A 12 15.42 5.24 9.51
CA TYR A 12 15.03 3.84 9.60
C TYR A 12 13.53 3.68 9.82
N LEU A 13 12.91 4.50 10.69
CA LEU A 13 11.46 4.51 10.91
C LEU A 13 10.68 4.97 9.67
N ARG A 14 11.19 5.95 8.90
CA ARG A 14 10.57 6.38 7.64
C ARG A 14 10.63 5.30 6.58
N ALA A 15 11.77 4.63 6.44
CA ALA A 15 11.92 3.50 5.52
C ALA A 15 11.00 2.32 5.91
N LYS A 16 10.90 2.02 7.21
CA LYS A 16 10.07 0.92 7.72
C LYS A 16 8.56 1.20 7.58
N ARG A 17 8.10 2.44 7.82
CA ARG A 17 6.69 2.83 7.65
C ARG A 17 6.22 2.79 6.19
N ARG A 18 7.11 3.02 5.22
CA ARG A 18 6.81 2.82 3.80
C ARG A 18 6.57 1.35 3.48
N LEU A 19 7.39 0.46 4.03
CA LEU A 19 7.31 -0.98 3.77
C LEU A 19 6.08 -1.66 4.40
N ASP A 20 5.62 -1.21 5.58
CA ASP A 20 4.50 -1.89 6.25
C ASP A 20 3.13 -1.62 5.63
N LYS A 21 2.92 -0.47 4.98
CA LYS A 21 1.65 -0.18 4.29
C LYS A 21 1.46 -1.01 3.02
N GLU A 22 2.55 -1.40 2.37
CA GLU A 22 2.50 -2.17 1.13
C GLU A 22 2.21 -3.64 1.39
N LYS A 23 2.71 -4.21 2.50
CA LYS A 23 2.58 -5.63 2.83
C LYS A 23 1.14 -6.12 2.90
N GLU A 24 0.24 -5.34 3.48
CA GLU A 24 -1.16 -5.74 3.61
C GLU A 24 -1.84 -5.83 2.25
N PHE A 25 -1.60 -4.85 1.37
CA PHE A 25 -2.12 -4.89 0.00
C PHE A 25 -1.56 -6.08 -0.79
N TYR A 26 -0.25 -6.35 -0.71
CA TYR A 26 0.35 -7.51 -1.38
C TYR A 26 -0.21 -8.84 -0.89
N ARG A 27 -0.50 -8.97 0.41
CA ARG A 27 -1.14 -10.17 0.97
C ARG A 27 -2.53 -10.38 0.37
N HIS A 28 -3.34 -9.33 0.28
CA HIS A 28 -4.68 -9.42 -0.32
C HIS A 28 -4.62 -9.71 -1.83
N LEU A 29 -3.70 -9.08 -2.55
CA LEU A 29 -3.46 -9.33 -3.97
C LEU A 29 -3.01 -10.77 -4.23
N PHE A 30 -2.07 -11.29 -3.43
CA PHE A 30 -1.58 -12.64 -3.53
C PHE A 30 -2.71 -13.67 -3.32
N CYS A 31 -3.51 -13.52 -2.26
CA CYS A 31 -4.69 -14.35 -2.05
C CYS A 31 -5.67 -14.27 -3.23
N TYR A 32 -5.94 -13.07 -3.77
CA TYR A 32 -6.82 -12.91 -4.92
C TYR A 32 -6.33 -13.67 -6.15
N VAL A 33 -5.03 -13.58 -6.48
CA VAL A 33 -4.43 -14.30 -7.61
C VAL A 33 -4.53 -15.80 -7.41
N VAL A 34 -4.16 -16.31 -6.23
CA VAL A 34 -4.20 -17.75 -5.92
C VAL A 34 -5.63 -18.29 -6.01
N ILE A 35 -6.60 -17.59 -5.43
CA ILE A 35 -8.02 -17.99 -5.47
C ILE A 35 -8.54 -17.98 -6.91
N ASN A 36 -8.26 -16.93 -7.69
CA ASN A 36 -8.67 -16.88 -9.10
C ASN A 36 -8.06 -18.01 -9.93
N LEU A 37 -6.78 -18.34 -9.72
CA LEU A 37 -6.13 -19.46 -10.41
C LEU A 37 -6.81 -20.80 -10.09
N ILE A 38 -7.14 -21.03 -8.82
CA ILE A 38 -7.88 -22.23 -8.39
C ILE A 38 -9.28 -22.27 -9.04
N LEU A 39 -10.01 -21.15 -9.04
CA LEU A 39 -11.33 -21.06 -9.67
C LEU A 39 -11.29 -21.32 -11.18
N ILE A 40 -10.26 -20.80 -11.88
CA ILE A 40 -10.04 -21.05 -13.31
C ILE A 40 -9.79 -22.54 -13.55
N LEU A 41 -8.95 -23.18 -12.71
CA LEU A 41 -8.66 -24.61 -12.79
C LEU A 41 -9.91 -25.47 -12.61
N ILE A 42 -10.72 -25.16 -11.58
CA ILE A 42 -11.98 -25.85 -11.31
C ILE A 42 -12.95 -25.67 -12.48
N ASN A 43 -13.10 -24.43 -12.98
CA ASN A 43 -13.98 -24.16 -14.12
C ASN A 43 -13.53 -24.88 -15.39
N TYR A 44 -12.21 -25.02 -15.61
CA TYR A 44 -11.67 -25.80 -16.72
C TYR A 44 -12.00 -27.30 -16.60
N TRP A 45 -12.08 -27.82 -15.38
CA TRP A 45 -12.33 -29.23 -15.12
C TRP A 45 -13.82 -29.61 -15.06
N THR A 46 -14.69 -28.71 -14.58
CA THR A 46 -16.07 -29.08 -14.23
C THR A 46 -17.12 -28.79 -15.31
N PHE A 47 -17.17 -27.59 -15.94
CA PHE A 47 -18.25 -27.28 -16.90
C PHE A 47 -17.89 -26.19 -17.94
N TRP A 48 -18.04 -26.50 -19.23
CA TRP A 48 -17.69 -25.59 -20.33
C TRP A 48 -18.75 -24.52 -20.65
N LYS A 49 -19.98 -24.64 -20.14
CA LYS A 49 -21.12 -23.80 -20.56
C LYS A 49 -21.36 -22.52 -19.73
N VAL A 50 -20.89 -22.45 -18.49
CA VAL A 50 -21.11 -21.27 -17.63
C VAL A 50 -19.81 -20.90 -16.92
N LYS A 51 -19.18 -19.81 -17.37
CA LYS A 51 -17.98 -19.25 -16.76
C LYS A 51 -18.33 -18.47 -15.49
N TRP A 52 -18.81 -19.16 -14.45
CA TRP A 52 -19.25 -18.51 -13.21
C TRP A 52 -18.11 -17.83 -12.46
N PHE A 53 -16.86 -18.24 -12.70
CA PHE A 53 -15.66 -17.61 -12.12
C PHE A 53 -15.53 -16.11 -12.42
N PHE A 54 -16.15 -15.62 -13.50
CA PHE A 54 -16.11 -14.20 -13.88
C PHE A 54 -16.78 -13.30 -12.83
N PHE A 55 -17.85 -13.76 -12.17
CA PHE A 55 -18.56 -12.96 -11.17
C PHE A 55 -17.70 -12.62 -9.95
N PRO A 56 -17.10 -13.59 -9.23
CA PRO A 56 -16.20 -13.29 -8.13
C PRO A 56 -14.92 -12.61 -8.61
N ALA A 57 -14.38 -13.01 -9.78
CA ALA A 57 -13.18 -12.39 -10.35
C ALA A 57 -13.37 -10.89 -10.63
N VAL A 58 -14.46 -10.50 -11.29
CA VAL A 58 -14.74 -9.11 -11.65
C VAL A 58 -15.20 -8.31 -10.43
N GLY A 59 -16.11 -8.85 -9.60
CA GLY A 59 -16.60 -8.14 -8.42
C GLY A 59 -15.48 -7.79 -7.44
N TRP A 60 -14.59 -8.74 -7.13
CA TRP A 60 -13.46 -8.51 -6.24
C TRP A 60 -12.29 -7.83 -6.96
N GLY A 61 -12.12 -8.09 -8.26
CA GLY A 61 -11.07 -7.49 -9.09
C GLY A 61 -11.22 -5.99 -9.26
N VAL A 62 -12.45 -5.48 -9.38
CA VAL A 62 -12.69 -4.02 -9.49
C VAL A 62 -12.33 -3.30 -8.19
N GLY A 63 -12.70 -3.84 -7.02
CA GLY A 63 -12.33 -3.27 -5.73
C GLY A 63 -10.81 -3.29 -5.49
N LEU A 64 -10.17 -4.39 -5.88
CA LEU A 64 -8.71 -4.52 -5.80
C LEU A 64 -8.00 -3.58 -6.78
N ALA A 65 -8.52 -3.41 -8.00
CA ALA A 65 -7.99 -2.48 -8.98
C ALA A 65 -8.11 -1.02 -8.54
N PHE A 66 -9.22 -0.65 -7.88
CA PHE A 66 -9.38 0.67 -7.29
C PHE A 66 -8.38 0.92 -6.15
N HIS A 67 -8.18 -0.08 -5.29
CA HIS A 67 -7.19 0.00 -4.22
C HIS A 67 -5.75 0.06 -4.78
N ALA A 68 -5.45 -0.75 -5.80
CA ALA A 68 -4.18 -0.75 -6.51
C ALA A 68 -3.91 0.60 -7.17
N ALA A 69 -4.89 1.14 -7.88
CA ALA A 69 -4.80 2.46 -8.51
C ALA A 69 -4.62 3.55 -7.46
N SER A 70 -5.35 3.51 -6.35
CA SER A 70 -5.15 4.43 -5.24
C SER A 70 -3.71 4.34 -4.70
N VAL A 71 -3.21 3.14 -4.39
CA VAL A 71 -1.84 2.97 -3.88
C VAL A 71 -0.80 3.39 -4.92
N PHE A 72 -0.88 2.95 -6.17
CA PHE A 72 0.13 3.29 -7.18
C PHE A 72 0.07 4.75 -7.65
N LEU A 73 -1.12 5.33 -7.85
CA LEU A 73 -1.27 6.72 -8.31
C LEU A 73 -1.04 7.71 -7.17
N VAL A 74 -1.61 7.44 -5.99
CA VAL A 74 -1.44 8.32 -4.83
C VAL A 74 -0.04 8.20 -4.26
N ASN A 75 0.60 7.03 -4.23
CA ASN A 75 1.96 6.90 -3.70
C ASN A 75 3.04 7.26 -4.74
N GLY A 76 2.79 7.03 -6.04
CA GLY A 76 3.75 7.27 -7.12
C GLY A 76 3.83 8.71 -7.62
N PHE A 77 2.69 9.39 -7.86
CA PHE A 77 2.69 10.75 -8.42
C PHE A 77 2.40 11.82 -7.37
N PHE A 78 1.44 11.57 -6.48
CA PHE A 78 1.06 12.50 -5.41
C PHE A 78 1.82 12.26 -4.09
N GLY A 79 2.41 11.08 -3.93
CA GLY A 79 2.88 10.57 -2.65
C GLY A 79 4.16 11.24 -2.21
N ALA A 80 5.12 11.37 -3.13
CA ALA A 80 6.36 12.08 -2.87
C ALA A 80 6.12 13.53 -2.41
N GLN A 81 5.25 14.29 -3.09
CA GLN A 81 4.92 15.67 -2.69
C GLN A 81 4.15 15.74 -1.37
N TRP A 82 3.21 14.82 -1.13
CA TRP A 82 2.46 14.77 0.12
C TRP A 82 3.35 14.41 1.30
N GLU A 83 4.25 13.46 1.11
CA GLU A 83 5.19 12.99 2.13
C GLU A 83 6.21 14.08 2.48
N GLU A 84 6.70 14.79 1.46
CA GLU A 84 7.59 15.94 1.66
C GLU A 84 6.90 17.11 2.39
N ARG A 85 5.61 17.36 2.10
CA ARG A 85 4.80 18.34 2.86
C ARG A 85 4.62 17.93 4.32
N LYS A 86 4.30 16.67 4.60
CA LYS A 86 4.16 16.18 5.98
C LYS A 86 5.47 16.25 6.75
N ILE A 87 6.58 15.86 6.13
CA ILE A 87 7.91 15.97 6.75
C ILE A 87 8.21 17.42 7.09
N ARG A 88 7.97 18.37 6.17
CA ARG A 88 8.15 19.81 6.46
C ARG A 88 7.26 20.31 7.60
N GLN A 89 6.04 19.77 7.72
CA GLN A 89 5.11 20.15 8.78
C GLN A 89 5.58 19.65 10.15
N TYR A 90 6.02 18.38 10.23
CA TYR A 90 6.61 17.83 11.45
C TYR A 90 7.87 18.57 11.90
N MET A 91 8.78 18.90 10.96
CA MET A 91 9.99 19.67 11.28
C MET A 91 9.65 21.07 11.84
N ARG A 92 8.59 21.71 11.33
CA ARG A 92 8.12 23.00 11.85
C ARG A 92 7.49 22.88 13.24
N GLU A 93 6.68 21.86 13.47
CA GLU A 93 6.07 21.60 14.78
C GLU A 93 7.14 21.32 15.85
N GLU A 94 8.20 20.57 15.52
CA GLU A 94 9.33 20.37 16.43
C GLU A 94 10.11 21.66 16.68
N GLU A 95 10.48 22.42 15.63
CA GLU A 95 11.16 23.71 15.80
C GLU A 95 10.34 24.70 16.64
N GLU A 96 9.02 24.72 16.47
CA GLU A 96 8.14 25.58 17.24
C GLU A 96 8.05 25.12 18.70
N ASN A 97 7.87 23.82 18.96
CA ASN A 97 7.82 23.27 20.31
C ASN A 97 9.14 23.51 21.09
N THR A 98 10.30 23.32 20.44
CA THR A 98 11.62 23.55 21.08
C THR A 98 11.91 25.03 21.33
N ARG A 99 11.16 25.95 20.70
CA ARG A 99 11.34 27.41 20.88
C ARG A 99 10.52 27.96 22.05
N TRP A 100 9.53 27.20 22.52
CA TRP A 100 8.66 27.57 23.65
C TRP A 100 9.03 26.85 24.97
N GLU A 101 10.01 25.95 24.94
CA GLU A 101 10.70 25.35 26.10
C GLU A 101 12.02 26.07 26.40
#